data_AF-A0A2G8PG23-F1
#
_entry.id   AF-A0A2G8PG23-F1
#
_cell.length_a   1.000
_cell.length_b   1.000
_cell.length_c   1.000
_cell.angle_alpha   90.00
_cell.angle_beta   90.00
_cell.angle_gamma   90.00
#
_symmetry.space_group_name_H-M   'P 1'
#
loop_
_entity.id
_entity.type
_entity.pdbx_description
1 polymer ?
#
loop_
_entity_poly.entity_id
_entity_poly.type
_entity_poly.pdbx_seq_one_letter_code
_entity_poly.pdbx_strand_id
1 'polypeptide(L)'
;MGADYHSADLLSERELQVLELIAAGLTNQDIAERLEISKRTVDNHISNILSKTRTSNRVALVRWALQWGKVCLDQVNCCTLANDKIA
;
A
#
# COMPACT_ATOMS: atom_id res chain seq x y z
N MET A 1 6.20 4.43 28.56
CA MET A 1 6.53 4.73 27.16
C MET A 1 6.16 3.53 26.32
N GLY A 2 5.16 3.67 25.43
CA GLY A 2 4.59 2.56 24.67
C GLY A 2 5.11 2.51 23.23
N ALA A 3 5.71 1.37 22.87
CA ALA A 3 5.84 0.74 21.55
C ALA A 3 5.79 1.63 20.29
N ASP A 4 6.95 2.19 19.90
CA ASP A 4 7.23 2.74 18.57
C ASP A 4 7.92 1.71 17.63
N TYR A 5 7.42 0.47 17.59
CA TYR A 5 7.83 -0.59 16.65
C TYR A 5 6.59 -1.47 16.45
N HIS A 6 5.78 -1.41 15.38
CA HIS A 6 6.11 -1.80 14.01
C HIS A 6 4.97 -1.32 13.09
N SER A 7 5.00 -0.07 12.59
CA SER A 7 4.11 0.34 11.48
C SER A 7 4.36 -0.49 10.20
N ALA A 8 5.51 -1.18 10.15
CA ALA A 8 5.87 -2.20 9.18
C ALA A 8 4.86 -3.37 9.11
N ASP A 9 4.32 -3.85 10.24
CA ASP A 9 3.52 -5.10 10.32
C ASP A 9 2.00 -4.93 10.30
N LEU A 10 1.47 -3.70 10.15
CA LEU A 10 0.02 -3.49 10.19
C LEU A 10 -0.73 -4.11 8.99
N LEU A 11 -0.07 -4.21 7.84
CA LEU A 11 -0.67 -4.68 6.59
C LEU A 11 -0.14 -6.07 6.22
N SER A 12 -1.04 -6.95 5.84
CA SER A 12 -0.67 -8.23 5.23
C SER A 12 0.02 -8.02 3.87
N GLU A 13 0.75 -9.03 3.42
CA GLU A 13 1.40 -9.01 2.09
C GLU A 13 0.40 -8.67 0.98
N ARG A 14 -0.81 -9.23 1.04
CA ARG A 14 -1.85 -8.97 0.04
C ARG A 14 -2.35 -7.53 0.09
N GLU A 15 -2.47 -6.96 1.29
CA GLU A 15 -2.85 -5.57 1.48
C GLU A 15 -1.74 -4.61 1.01
N LEU A 16 -0.47 -4.97 1.19
CA LEU A 16 0.68 -4.22 0.66
C LEU A 16 0.68 -4.22 -0.87
N GLN A 17 0.47 -5.36 -1.52
CA GLN A 17 0.33 -5.43 -2.97
C GLN A 17 -0.81 -4.55 -3.49
N VAL A 18 -1.97 -4.59 -2.82
CA VAL A 18 -3.10 -3.71 -3.18
C VAL A 18 -2.73 -2.24 -2.99
N LEU A 19 -2.02 -1.89 -1.91
CA LEU A 19 -1.56 -0.53 -1.63
C LEU A 19 -0.58 -0.01 -2.68
N GLU A 20 0.36 -0.84 -3.15
CA GLU A 20 1.32 -0.51 -4.22
C GLU A 20 0.60 -0.18 -5.53
N LEU A 21 -0.36 -1.01 -5.93
CA LEU A 21 -1.14 -0.77 -7.15
C LEU A 21 -2.04 0.47 -7.01
N ILE A 22 -2.55 0.72 -5.80
CA ILE A 22 -3.29 1.95 -5.50
C ILE A 22 -2.42 3.19 -5.67
N ALA A 23 -1.19 3.14 -5.17
CA ALA A 23 -0.22 4.22 -5.28
C ALA A 23 0.18 4.44 -6.75
N ALA A 24 0.31 3.38 -7.53
CA ALA A 24 0.55 3.43 -8.98
C ALA A 24 -0.65 3.96 -9.80
N GLY A 25 -1.77 4.33 -9.15
CA GLY A 25 -2.91 4.99 -9.79
C GLY A 25 -3.95 4.05 -10.42
N LEU A 26 -3.83 2.73 -10.23
CA LEU A 26 -4.75 1.76 -10.85
C LEU A 26 -6.16 1.83 -10.25
N THR A 27 -7.20 1.62 -11.06
CA THR A 27 -8.56 1.52 -10.54
C THR A 27 -8.77 0.18 -9.83
N ASN A 28 -9.84 0.06 -9.02
CA ASN A 28 -10.15 -1.21 -8.36
C ASN A 28 -10.41 -2.34 -9.37
N GLN A 29 -10.83 -1.99 -10.60
CA GLN A 29 -11.02 -2.93 -11.68
C GLN A 29 -9.67 -3.41 -12.24
N ASP A 30 -8.73 -2.50 -12.51
CA ASP A 30 -7.38 -2.87 -12.97
C ASP A 30 -6.63 -3.70 -11.93
N ILE A 31 -6.81 -3.38 -10.64
CA ILE A 31 -6.24 -4.15 -9.52
C ILE A 31 -6.84 -5.55 -9.49
N ALA A 32 -8.16 -5.67 -9.65
CA ALA A 32 -8.86 -6.94 -9.66
C ALA A 32 -8.34 -7.85 -10.78
N GLU A 33 -8.19 -7.30 -11.99
CA GLU A 33 -7.65 -8.00 -13.15
C GLU A 33 -6.19 -8.41 -12.94
N ARG A 34 -5.34 -7.50 -12.46
CA ARG A 34 -3.91 -7.77 -12.25
C ARG A 34 -3.64 -8.78 -11.13
N LEU A 35 -4.51 -8.83 -10.14
CA LEU A 35 -4.40 -9.72 -8.99
C LEU A 35 -5.25 -10.99 -9.12
N GLU A 36 -5.95 -11.17 -10.25
CA GLU A 36 -6.85 -12.29 -10.57
C GLU A 36 -7.89 -12.56 -9.47
N ILE A 37 -8.50 -11.50 -8.94
CA ILE A 37 -9.53 -11.55 -7.90
C ILE A 37 -10.73 -10.68 -8.28
N SER A 38 -11.86 -10.84 -7.57
CA SER A 38 -13.03 -9.99 -7.83
C SER A 38 -12.80 -8.54 -7.38
N LYS A 39 -13.42 -7.57 -8.07
CA LYS A 39 -13.46 -6.17 -7.63
C LYS A 39 -13.97 -6.02 -6.19
N ARG A 40 -14.98 -6.83 -5.80
CA ARG A 40 -15.49 -6.86 -4.42
C ARG A 40 -14.41 -7.27 -3.42
N THR A 41 -13.53 -8.21 -3.78
CA THR A 41 -12.40 -8.61 -2.94
C THR A 41 -11.40 -7.45 -2.80
N VAL A 42 -11.13 -6.71 -3.87
CA VAL A 42 -10.30 -5.50 -3.83
C VAL A 42 -10.93 -4.42 -2.93
N ASP A 43 -12.23 -4.16 -3.06
CA ASP A 43 -12.96 -3.20 -2.22
C ASP A 43 -12.86 -3.56 -0.73
N ASN A 44 -12.92 -4.87 -0.40
CA ASN A 44 -12.73 -5.37 0.96
C ASN A 44 -11.30 -5.16 1.45
N HIS A 45 -10.28 -5.45 0.63
CA HIS A 45 -8.88 -5.17 0.98
C HIS A 45 -8.68 -3.67 1.26
N ILE A 46 -9.21 -2.79 0.41
CA ILE A 46 -9.12 -1.33 0.59
C ILE A 46 -9.78 -0.92 1.90
N SER A 47 -10.98 -1.42 2.19
CA SER A 47 -11.70 -1.11 3.43
C SER A 47 -10.90 -1.52 4.66
N ASN A 48 -10.28 -2.70 4.64
CA ASN A 48 -9.43 -3.18 5.72
C ASN A 48 -8.17 -2.32 5.88
N ILE A 49 -7.52 -1.95 4.77
CA ILE A 49 -6.34 -1.08 4.79
C ILE A 49 -6.69 0.29 5.39
N LEU A 50 -7.79 0.91 4.96
CA LEU A 50 -8.25 2.20 5.50
C LEU A 50 -8.48 2.13 7.01
N SER A 51 -9.12 1.05 7.48
CA SER A 51 -9.34 0.80 8.90
C SER A 51 -8.02 0.65 9.68
N LYS A 52 -7.11 -0.20 9.18
CA LYS A 52 -5.80 -0.48 9.82
C LYS A 52 -4.90 0.75 9.87
N THR A 53 -4.91 1.57 8.81
CA THR A 53 -4.09 2.79 8.70
C THR A 53 -4.76 4.02 9.31
N ARG A 54 -6.04 3.90 9.73
CA ARG A 54 -6.88 5.01 10.20
C ARG A 54 -6.95 6.16 9.21
N THR A 55 -7.02 5.84 7.92
CA THR A 55 -7.13 6.81 6.84
C THR A 55 -8.57 6.89 6.35
N SER A 56 -9.00 8.10 5.96
CA SER A 56 -10.41 8.37 5.64
C SER A 56 -10.77 8.05 4.19
N ASN A 57 -9.80 8.03 3.28
CA ASN A 57 -10.02 7.77 1.87
C ASN A 57 -8.73 7.33 1.19
N ARG A 58 -8.87 6.91 -0.07
CA ARG A 58 -7.77 6.45 -0.93
C ARG A 58 -6.62 7.46 -1.04
N VAL A 59 -6.91 8.76 -1.14
CA VAL A 59 -5.86 9.79 -1.27
C VAL A 59 -5.09 9.93 0.05
N ALA A 60 -5.79 9.93 1.18
CA ALA A 60 -5.18 9.93 2.51
C ALA A 60 -4.34 8.67 2.74
N LEU A 61 -4.78 7.52 2.22
CA LEU A 61 -4.03 6.27 2.23
C LEU A 61 -2.73 6.34 1.43
N VAL A 62 -2.76 6.88 0.21
CA VAL A 62 -1.53 7.07 -0.59
C VAL A 62 -0.57 8.03 0.11
N ARG A 63 -1.07 9.14 0.67
CA ARG A 63 -0.25 10.06 1.46
C ARG A 63 0.38 9.37 2.67
N TRP A 64 -0.39 8.56 3.40
CA TRP A 64 0.12 7.76 4.50
C TRP A 64 1.21 6.81 4.02
N ALA A 65 0.98 6.08 2.92
CA ALA A 65 1.95 5.16 2.38
C ALA A 65 3.29 5.84 2.03
N LEU A 66 3.24 7.04 1.46
CA LEU A 66 4.43 7.84 1.15
C LEU A 66 5.13 8.41 2.40
N GLN A 67 4.36 8.85 3.41
CA GLN A 67 4.90 9.38 4.66
C GLN A 67 5.67 8.33 5.47
N TRP A 68 5.21 7.09 5.41
CA TRP A 68 5.77 5.96 6.17
C TRP A 68 6.65 5.04 5.31
N GLY A 69 6.98 5.41 4.07
CA GLY A 69 7.88 4.66 3.19
C GLY A 69 7.36 3.28 2.77
N LYS A 70 6.04 3.11 2.71
CA LYS A 70 5.38 1.84 2.34
C LYS A 70 5.32 1.59 0.84
N VAL A 71 5.43 2.64 0.03
CA VAL A 71 5.38 2.57 -1.43
C VAL A 71 6.38 3.55 -2.04
N CYS A 72 6.85 3.19 -3.23
CA CYS A 72 7.75 3.98 -4.07
C CYS A 72 6.99 4.41 -5.34
N LEU A 73 7.07 5.69 -5.70
CA LEU A 73 6.48 6.21 -6.95
C LEU A 73 7.57 6.87 -7.77
N ASP A 74 7.85 6.33 -8.97
CA ASP A 74 8.77 6.94 -9.96
C ASP A 74 10.08 7.50 -9.36
N GLN A 75 10.73 6.73 -8.46
CA GLN A 75 11.96 7.11 -7.77
C GLN A 75 11.85 8.27 -6.75
N VAL A 76 10.64 8.75 -6.46
CA VAL A 76 10.38 9.75 -5.40
C VAL A 76 10.12 9.03 -4.06
N ASN A 77 10.70 9.56 -2.98
CA ASN A 77 10.61 9.04 -1.60
C ASN A 77 11.13 7.60 -1.38
N CYS A 78 11.94 7.05 -2.30
CA CYS A 78 12.52 5.71 -2.19
C CYS A 78 13.77 5.60 -1.29
N CYS A 79 13.96 6.53 -0.36
CA CYS A 79 15.12 6.52 0.53
C CYS A 79 15.03 5.30 1.46
N THR A 80 15.83 4.27 1.14
CA THR A 80 16.01 2.98 1.83
C THR A 80 14.99 1.86 1.59
N LEU A 81 14.74 1.53 0.31
CA LEU A 81 14.82 0.12 -0.08
C LEU A 81 16.24 -0.12 -0.55
N ALA A 82 17.13 -0.54 0.36
CA ALA A 82 18.50 -0.90 -0.02
C ALA A 82 18.47 -1.97 -1.14
N ASN A 83 19.17 -1.67 -2.24
CA ASN A 83 19.75 -2.54 -3.28
C ASN A 83 19.64 -4.05 -3.00
N ASP A 84 19.30 -4.90 -3.97
CA ASP A 84 20.20 -5.17 -5.10
C ASP A 84 19.47 -5.84 -6.28
N LYS A 85 19.38 -5.14 -7.43
CA LYS A 85 19.44 -5.76 -8.77
C LYS A 85 20.12 -4.78 -9.72
N ILE A 86 21.43 -4.64 -9.53
CA ILE A 86 22.35 -4.17 -10.58
C ILE A 86 23.26 -5.35 -10.91
N ALA A 87 22.78 -6.22 -11.81
CA ALA A 87 23.55 -7.05 -12.76
C ALA A 87 22.57 -7.96 -13.53
#